data_AF-A0A5N7J7F0-F1
#
_entry.id   AF-A0A5N7J7F0-F1
#
_cell.length_a   1.000
_cell.length_b   1.000
_cell.length_c   1.000
_cell.angle_alpha   90.00
_cell.angle_beta   90.00
_cell.angle_gamma   90.00
#
_symmetry.space_group_name_H-M   'P 1'
#
loop_
_entity.id
_entity.type
_entity.pdbx_description
1 polymer ?
#
loop_
_entity_poly.entity_id
_entity_poly.type
_entity_poly.pdbx_seq_one_letter_code
_entity_poly.pdbx_strand_id
1 'polypeptide(L)'
;MKRKINIKLELTMDIMTVLYLLITIILGKLNLIDSDNYITIPSVIWIIICVIIMLNKKRLRGITDELVINILAKVNRIGMNFLVISIGILSILIISPYSKDFIISKVAIGICLLLILFIFTIIRLLSFIYYDRKGICK
;
A
#
# COMPACT_ATOMS: atom_id res chain seq x y z
N MET A 1 -17.19 26.70 5.18
CA MET A 1 -16.41 25.89 4.22
C MET A 1 -16.19 24.49 4.80
N LYS A 2 -17.04 23.51 4.44
CA LYS A 2 -17.03 22.15 5.05
C LYS A 2 -15.77 21.40 4.60
N ARG A 3 -14.88 21.10 5.54
CA ARG A 3 -13.58 20.44 5.32
C ARG A 3 -13.79 18.94 5.00
N LYS A 4 -14.20 18.63 3.76
CA LYS A 4 -14.34 17.27 3.20
C LYS A 4 -12.99 16.64 2.80
N ILE A 5 -12.03 16.64 3.71
CA ILE A 5 -10.76 15.92 3.54
C ILE A 5 -10.53 15.12 4.81
N ASN A 6 -10.56 13.78 4.71
CA ASN A 6 -9.58 12.99 5.47
C ASN A 6 -9.29 11.58 4.94
N ILE A 7 -10.25 10.89 4.34
CA ILE A 7 -10.05 9.47 3.95
C ILE A 7 -9.34 9.32 2.58
N LYS A 8 -9.61 10.22 1.62
CA LYS A 8 -8.85 10.25 0.35
C LYS A 8 -7.36 10.48 0.58
N LEU A 9 -7.03 11.43 1.46
CA LEU A 9 -5.65 11.76 1.79
C LEU A 9 -4.97 10.61 2.54
N GLU A 10 -5.69 9.93 3.44
CA GLU A 10 -5.20 8.72 4.09
C GLU A 10 -4.88 7.59 3.09
N LEU A 11 -5.78 7.32 2.14
CA LEU A 11 -5.55 6.31 1.10
C LEU A 11 -4.41 6.70 0.14
N THR A 12 -4.27 7.99 -0.20
CA THR A 12 -3.13 8.48 -0.99
C THR A 12 -1.82 8.31 -0.22
N MET A 13 -1.81 8.56 1.09
CA MET A 13 -0.62 8.36 1.93
C MET A 13 -0.21 6.88 2.03
N ASP A 14 -1.17 5.97 2.10
CA ASP A 14 -0.91 4.53 2.07
C ASP A 14 -0.18 4.16 0.76
N ILE A 15 -0.63 4.65 -0.39
CA ILE A 15 0.03 4.43 -1.69
C ILE A 15 1.45 5.01 -1.69
N MET A 16 1.63 6.25 -1.22
CA MET A 16 2.95 6.90 -1.20
C MET A 16 3.93 6.13 -0.31
N THR A 17 3.45 5.55 0.79
CA THR A 17 4.26 4.74 1.71
C THR A 17 4.70 3.43 1.05
N VAL A 18 3.78 2.71 0.40
CA VAL A 18 4.13 1.46 -0.29
C VAL A 18 5.04 1.74 -1.49
N LEU A 19 4.82 2.84 -2.22
CA LEU A 19 5.68 3.27 -3.32
C LEU A 19 7.11 3.58 -2.84
N TYR A 20 7.25 4.31 -1.74
CA TYR A 20 8.55 4.61 -1.14
C TYR A 20 9.30 3.34 -0.74
N LEU A 21 8.61 2.38 -0.12
CA LEU A 21 9.20 1.08 0.22
C LEU A 21 9.64 0.29 -1.03
N LEU A 22 8.84 0.32 -2.09
CA LEU A 22 9.18 -0.32 -3.35
C LEU A 22 10.46 0.27 -3.96
N ILE A 23 10.54 1.60 -4.02
CA ILE A 23 11.67 2.34 -4.60
C ILE A 23 12.95 2.09 -3.82
N THR A 24 12.89 2.13 -2.48
CA THR A 24 14.07 1.90 -1.63
C THR A 24 14.64 0.49 -1.78
N ILE A 25 13.79 -0.53 -1.87
CA ILE A 25 14.21 -1.92 -2.08
C ILE A 25 14.80 -2.14 -3.48
N ILE A 26 14.23 -1.50 -4.51
CA ILE A 26 14.77 -1.58 -5.88
C ILE A 26 16.15 -0.89 -5.97
N LEU A 27 16.27 0.32 -5.41
CA LEU A 27 17.54 1.05 -5.36
C LEU A 27 18.62 0.27 -4.61
N GLY A 28 18.27 -0.34 -3.47
CA GLY A 28 19.18 -1.19 -2.70
C GLY A 28 19.62 -2.44 -3.47
N LYS A 29 18.74 -3.04 -4.30
CA LYS A 29 19.10 -4.19 -5.14
C LYS A 29 20.00 -3.81 -6.33
N LEU A 30 19.84 -2.60 -6.87
CA LEU A 30 20.62 -2.11 -8.01
C LEU A 30 22.00 -1.54 -7.62
N ASN A 31 22.36 -1.56 -6.34
CA ASN A 31 23.58 -0.94 -5.80
C ASN A 31 23.79 0.53 -6.23
N LEU A 32 22.71 1.24 -6.56
CA LEU A 32 22.77 2.64 -7.00
C LEU A 32 22.95 3.62 -5.81
N ILE A 33 22.91 3.11 -4.59
CA ILE A 33 23.07 3.84 -3.34
C ILE A 33 23.96 2.98 -2.43
N ASP A 34 25.08 3.53 -1.95
CA ASP A 34 26.05 2.82 -1.11
C ASP A 34 25.40 2.25 0.16
N SER A 35 25.81 1.02 0.50
CA SER A 35 25.25 0.20 1.58
C SER A 35 25.44 0.77 2.99
N ASP A 36 26.20 1.84 3.18
CA ASP A 36 26.39 2.47 4.49
C ASP A 36 25.43 3.64 4.72
N ASN A 37 24.95 4.28 3.65
CA ASN A 37 24.01 5.41 3.71
C ASN A 37 22.56 5.03 3.33
N TYR A 38 22.34 3.78 2.90
CA TYR A 38 21.04 3.24 2.47
C TYR A 38 19.90 3.41 3.49
N ILE A 39 20.21 3.40 4.79
CA ILE A 39 19.21 3.40 5.86
C ILE A 39 19.03 4.75 6.52
N THR A 40 20.01 5.65 6.54
CA THR A 40 19.95 6.74 7.53
C THR A 40 19.20 7.95 7.02
N ILE A 41 19.61 8.57 5.91
CA ILE A 41 19.08 9.89 5.54
C ILE A 41 17.68 9.83 4.93
N PRO A 42 17.42 9.09 3.83
CA PRO A 42 16.10 9.09 3.20
C PRO A 42 15.04 8.43 4.08
N SER A 43 15.38 7.44 4.89
CA SER A 43 14.41 6.77 5.77
C SER A 43 14.02 7.64 6.97
N VAL A 44 14.98 8.39 7.54
CA VAL A 44 14.69 9.32 8.64
C VAL A 44 13.83 10.47 8.16
N ILE A 45 14.10 11.02 6.96
CA ILE A 45 13.24 12.05 6.34
C ILE A 45 11.82 11.49 6.13
N TRP A 46 11.70 10.26 5.63
CA TRP A 46 10.40 9.62 5.43
C TRP A 46 9.65 9.40 6.75
N ILE A 47 10.32 8.92 7.79
CA ILE A 47 9.75 8.74 9.13
C ILE A 47 9.26 10.07 9.70
N ILE A 48 10.03 11.15 9.56
CA ILE A 48 9.65 12.49 10.00
C ILE A 48 8.38 12.95 9.28
N ILE A 49 8.30 12.77 7.96
CA ILE A 49 7.10 13.08 7.17
C ILE A 49 5.90 12.26 7.65
N CYS A 50 6.07 10.95 7.87
CA CYS A 50 5.02 10.08 8.41
C CYS A 50 4.52 10.56 9.78
N VAL A 51 5.43 10.93 10.70
CA VAL A 51 5.09 11.41 12.04
C VAL A 51 4.32 12.73 11.99
N ILE A 52 4.77 13.70 11.19
CA ILE A 52 4.08 14.99 11.01
C ILE A 52 2.66 14.77 10.48
N ILE A 53 2.50 13.87 9.51
CA ILE A 53 1.20 13.55 8.93
C ILE A 53 0.31 12.83 9.94
N MET A 54 0.86 11.91 10.73
CA MET A 54 0.11 11.18 11.77
C MET A 54 -0.39 12.12 12.87
N LEU A 55 0.42 13.09 13.30
CA LEU A 55 0.02 14.12 14.26
C LEU A 55 -1.09 15.01 13.70
N ASN A 56 -1.00 15.38 12.42
CA ASN A 56 -2.04 16.16 11.74
C ASN A 56 -3.32 15.34 11.49
N LYS A 57 -3.24 14.01 11.37
CA LYS A 57 -4.38 13.10 11.18
C LYS A 57 -5.40 13.18 12.32
N LYS A 58 -4.95 13.38 13.57
CA LYS A 58 -5.84 13.60 14.73
C LYS A 58 -6.67 14.88 14.57
N ARG A 59 -6.10 15.93 13.99
CA ARG A 59 -6.76 17.22 13.75
C ARG A 59 -7.69 17.21 12.52
N LEU A 60 -7.52 16.22 11.64
CA LEU A 60 -8.28 16.07 10.41
C LEU A 60 -9.46 15.08 10.52
N ARG A 61 -9.58 14.30 11.61
CA ARG A 61 -10.74 13.42 11.88
C ARG A 61 -12.00 14.26 12.14
N GLY A 62 -12.53 14.86 11.08
CA GLY A 62 -13.91 15.30 11.04
C GLY A 62 -14.85 14.11 11.15
N ILE A 63 -16.12 14.38 11.45
CA ILE A 63 -17.21 13.41 11.51
C ILE A 63 -17.15 12.55 10.24
N THR A 64 -16.88 11.26 10.42
CA THR A 64 -16.84 10.31 9.32
C THR A 64 -18.28 9.86 9.09
N ASP A 65 -18.85 10.29 7.97
CA ASP A 65 -20.20 9.86 7.59
C ASP A 65 -20.22 8.32 7.51
N GLU A 66 -21.28 7.72 8.06
CA GLU A 66 -21.51 6.27 8.09
C GLU A 66 -21.41 5.63 6.70
N LEU A 67 -21.76 6.41 5.66
CA LEU A 67 -21.60 6.09 4.25
C LEU A 67 -20.15 5.79 3.86
N VAL A 68 -19.20 6.57 4.36
CA VAL A 68 -17.78 6.40 4.02
C VAL A 68 -17.22 5.16 4.69
N ILE A 69 -17.66 4.85 5.90
CA ILE A 69 -17.29 3.61 6.61
C ILE A 69 -17.81 2.40 5.82
N ASN A 70 -19.05 2.45 5.34
CA ASN A 70 -19.64 1.35 4.58
C ASN A 70 -18.94 1.15 3.22
N ILE A 71 -18.64 2.23 2.49
CA ILE A 71 -17.84 2.18 1.25
C ILE A 71 -16.47 1.57 1.53
N LEU A 72 -15.78 2.04 2.58
CA LEU A 72 -14.44 1.56 2.91
C LEU A 72 -14.47 0.07 3.29
N ALA A 73 -15.46 -0.38 4.05
CA ALA A 73 -15.65 -1.80 4.40
C ALA A 73 -15.86 -2.67 3.16
N LYS A 74 -16.69 -2.23 2.21
CA LYS A 74 -16.95 -2.94 0.95
C LYS A 74 -15.68 -3.06 0.10
N VAL A 75 -14.93 -1.97 -0.04
CA VAL A 75 -13.66 -1.96 -0.76
C VAL A 75 -12.63 -2.85 -0.07
N ASN A 76 -12.57 -2.82 1.26
CA ASN A 76 -11.61 -3.63 2.02
C ASN A 76 -11.93 -5.13 1.92
N ARG A 77 -13.21 -5.50 1.85
CA ARG A 77 -13.63 -6.90 1.63
C ARG A 77 -13.20 -7.41 0.24
N ILE A 78 -13.40 -6.61 -0.80
CA ILE A 78 -12.92 -6.94 -2.17
C ILE A 78 -11.38 -7.05 -2.15
N GLY A 79 -10.73 -6.12 -1.48
CA GLY A 79 -9.30 -6.09 -1.24
C GLY A 79 -8.73 -7.35 -0.60
N MET A 80 -9.36 -7.78 0.50
CA MET A 80 -8.94 -8.96 1.24
C MET A 80 -9.05 -10.22 0.38
N ASN A 81 -10.14 -10.37 -0.38
CA ASN A 81 -10.29 -11.48 -1.31
C ASN A 81 -9.17 -11.49 -2.38
N PHE A 82 -8.85 -10.32 -2.94
CA PHE A 82 -7.74 -10.18 -3.90
C PHE A 82 -6.40 -10.57 -3.28
N LEU A 83 -6.11 -10.13 -2.04
CA LEU A 83 -4.87 -10.49 -1.34
C LEU A 83 -4.76 -11.99 -1.10
N VAL A 84 -5.83 -12.63 -0.62
CA VAL A 84 -5.86 -14.08 -0.39
C VAL A 84 -5.61 -14.86 -1.68
N ILE A 85 -6.27 -14.48 -2.77
CA ILE A 85 -6.06 -15.11 -4.09
C ILE A 85 -4.62 -14.92 -4.55
N SER A 86 -4.08 -13.70 -4.44
CA SER A 86 -2.72 -13.38 -4.87
C SER A 86 -1.66 -14.16 -4.09
N ILE A 87 -1.83 -14.29 -2.77
CA ILE A 87 -0.95 -15.09 -1.91
C ILE A 87 -1.06 -16.57 -2.29
N GLY A 88 -2.28 -17.09 -2.50
CA GLY A 88 -2.48 -18.48 -2.92
C GLY A 88 -1.76 -18.82 -4.22
N ILE A 89 -1.87 -17.94 -5.23
CA ILE A 89 -1.15 -18.09 -6.51
C ILE A 89 0.37 -18.07 -6.28
N LEU A 90 0.86 -17.13 -5.47
CA LEU A 90 2.29 -17.01 -5.16
C LEU A 90 2.82 -18.25 -4.42
N SER A 91 2.06 -18.82 -3.49
CA SER A 91 2.40 -20.06 -2.81
C SER A 91 2.48 -21.25 -3.77
N ILE A 92 1.52 -21.38 -4.69
CA ILE A 92 1.55 -22.43 -5.73
C ILE A 92 2.79 -22.28 -6.61
N LEU A 93 3.13 -21.05 -7.02
CA LEU A 93 4.32 -20.80 -7.83
C LEU A 93 5.63 -21.13 -7.09
N ILE A 94 5.70 -20.93 -5.78
CA ILE A 94 6.90 -21.28 -5.00
C ILE A 94 7.04 -22.80 -4.83
N ILE A 95 5.94 -23.51 -4.59
CA ILE A 95 5.94 -24.96 -4.33
C ILE A 95 6.00 -25.78 -5.62
N SER A 96 5.61 -25.19 -6.75
CA SER A 96 5.53 -25.84 -8.05
C SER A 96 6.87 -26.49 -8.45
N PRO A 97 6.84 -27.74 -8.96
CA PRO A 97 8.05 -28.43 -9.40
C PRO A 97 8.72 -27.77 -10.61
N TYR A 98 8.00 -26.94 -11.36
CA TYR A 98 8.54 -26.16 -12.50
C TYR A 98 9.50 -25.04 -12.06
N SER A 99 9.48 -24.67 -10.78
CA SER A 99 10.33 -23.64 -10.19
C SER A 99 11.62 -24.20 -9.59
N LYS A 100 11.81 -25.53 -9.61
CA LYS A 100 12.97 -26.21 -8.99
C LYS A 100 14.31 -25.75 -9.56
N ASP A 101 14.36 -25.37 -10.82
CA ASP A 101 15.57 -24.88 -11.49
C ASP A 101 15.84 -23.40 -11.22
N PHE A 102 14.85 -22.66 -10.74
CA PHE A 102 15.00 -21.25 -10.37
C PHE A 102 15.25 -21.13 -8.86
N ILE A 103 16.49 -20.82 -8.49
CA ILE A 103 16.81 -20.40 -7.12
C ILE A 103 16.19 -19.01 -6.90
N ILE A 104 14.94 -19.00 -6.44
CA ILE A 104 14.24 -17.75 -6.11
C ILE A 104 14.87 -17.17 -4.85
N SER A 105 15.56 -16.04 -4.98
CA SER A 105 16.09 -15.29 -3.85
C SER A 105 14.95 -14.82 -2.92
N LYS A 106 15.16 -14.90 -1.60
CA LYS A 106 14.24 -14.39 -0.57
C LYS A 106 13.87 -12.91 -0.83
N VAL A 107 14.81 -12.13 -1.35
CA VAL A 107 14.59 -10.72 -1.72
C VAL A 107 13.60 -10.59 -2.88
N ALA A 108 13.64 -11.49 -3.86
CA ALA A 108 12.71 -11.48 -4.99
C ALA A 108 11.28 -11.77 -4.53
N ILE A 109 11.09 -12.71 -3.60
CA ILE A 109 9.77 -12.99 -2.99
C ILE A 109 9.24 -11.75 -2.26
N GLY A 110 10.10 -11.07 -1.49
CA GLY A 110 9.74 -9.82 -0.81
C GLY A 110 9.30 -8.72 -1.78
N ILE A 111 10.00 -8.55 -2.91
CA ILE A 111 9.63 -7.60 -3.96
C ILE A 111 8.27 -7.97 -4.59
N CYS A 112 8.02 -9.25 -4.87
CA CYS A 112 6.73 -9.71 -5.39
C CYS A 112 5.58 -9.42 -4.41
N LEU A 113 5.77 -9.69 -3.11
CA LEU A 113 4.76 -9.38 -2.09
C LEU A 113 4.49 -7.87 -1.99
N LEU A 114 5.54 -7.04 -2.06
CA LEU A 114 5.41 -5.59 -2.10
C LEU A 114 4.69 -5.08 -3.34
N LEU A 115 4.93 -5.69 -4.50
CA LEU A 115 4.20 -5.37 -5.73
C LEU A 115 2.71 -5.72 -5.60
N ILE A 116 2.37 -6.88 -5.04
CA ILE A 116 0.98 -7.26 -4.75
C ILE A 116 0.34 -6.23 -3.82
N LEU A 117 1.05 -5.83 -2.77
CA LEU A 117 0.59 -4.81 -1.83
C LEU A 117 0.37 -3.45 -2.53
N PHE A 118 1.29 -3.05 -3.41
CA PHE A 118 1.20 -1.81 -4.17
C PHE A 118 -0.04 -1.79 -5.07
N ILE A 119 -0.23 -2.84 -5.87
CA ILE A 119 -1.40 -3.01 -6.72
C ILE A 119 -2.68 -2.97 -5.87
N PHE A 120 -2.68 -3.66 -4.73
CA PHE A 120 -3.81 -3.64 -3.80
C PHE A 120 -4.13 -2.21 -3.31
N THR A 121 -3.13 -1.43 -2.89
CA THR A 121 -3.35 -0.04 -2.44
C THR A 121 -3.92 0.86 -3.54
N ILE A 122 -3.49 0.68 -4.80
CA ILE A 122 -4.04 1.39 -5.96
C ILE A 122 -5.50 1.01 -6.18
N ILE A 123 -5.83 -0.29 -6.21
CA ILE A 123 -7.19 -0.78 -6.39
C ILE A 123 -8.10 -0.26 -5.28
N ARG A 124 -7.60 -0.22 -4.03
CA ARG A 124 -8.33 0.30 -2.87
C ARG A 124 -8.67 1.79 -3.04
N LEU A 125 -7.71 2.62 -3.46
CA LEU A 125 -7.95 4.05 -3.71
C LEU A 125 -8.90 4.26 -4.90
N LEU A 126 -8.68 3.57 -6.02
CA LEU A 126 -9.54 3.69 -7.20
C LEU A 126 -10.97 3.28 -6.90
N SER A 127 -11.15 2.17 -6.18
CA SER A 127 -12.48 1.71 -5.76
C SER A 127 -13.13 2.71 -4.81
N PHE A 128 -12.38 3.28 -3.86
CA PHE A 128 -12.90 4.31 -2.98
C PHE A 128 -13.38 5.54 -3.77
N ILE A 129 -12.56 6.06 -4.71
CA ILE A 129 -12.94 7.19 -5.57
C ILE A 129 -14.16 6.84 -6.43
N TYR A 130 -14.22 5.62 -6.95
CA TYR A 130 -15.33 5.14 -7.77
C TYR A 130 -16.63 5.15 -6.96
N TYR A 131 -16.68 4.51 -5.80
CA TYR A 131 -17.88 4.44 -4.97
C TYR A 131 -18.26 5.81 -4.38
N ASP A 132 -17.29 6.65 -4.02
CA ASP A 132 -17.51 8.02 -3.55
C ASP A 132 -18.12 8.91 -4.65
N ARG A 133 -17.64 8.83 -5.90
CA ARG A 133 -18.23 9.59 -7.03
C ARG A 133 -19.61 9.10 -7.43
N LYS A 134 -19.85 7.80 -7.31
CA LYS A 134 -21.10 7.19 -7.75
C LYS A 134 -22.24 7.40 -6.76
N GLY A 135 -21.94 7.91 -5.55
CA GLY A 135 -22.93 8.23 -4.52
C GLY A 135 -23.80 7.04 -4.15
N ILE A 136 -23.30 5.81 -4.34
CA ILE A 136 -24.10 4.59 -4.20
C ILE A 136 -24.25 4.29 -2.71
N CYS A 137 -25.18 5.01 -2.09
CA CYS A 137 -26.16 4.43 -1.18
C CYS A 137 -26.99 3.43 -1.99
N LYS A 138 -26.62 2.16 -1.93
CA LYS A 138 -27.55 1.02 -1.95
C LYS A 138 -26.89 -0.10 -1.18
#